data_AF-Q10CK6-F1
#
_entry.id   AF-Q10CK6-F1
#
_cell.length_a   1.000
_cell.length_b   1.000
_cell.length_c   1.000
_cell.angle_alpha   90.00
_cell.angle_beta   90.00
_cell.angle_gamma   90.00
#
_symmetry.space_group_name_H-M   'P 1'
#
loop_
_entity.id
_entity.type
_entity.pdbx_description
1 polymer ?
#
loop_
_entity_poly.entity_id
_entity_poly.type
_entity_poly.pdbx_seq_one_letter_code
_entity_poly.pdbx_strand_id
1 'polypeptide(L)'
;MVKICCIGAGYVGGPTMAVIALKCPAIEVVVVDISKPRIDAWNSEQLPIYEPGLDEVVKECRGRNLFFSTDVEKHVAEADIIFVSVNTPTKTRGLGAGKAADLTYWESAARMIADVSKSDKIAQISIYDPQVTEDQIQRDLAMGKFDWDHPMHLQPTSPTAFKQVSVVWDAYEATKNAHGLCILTEWDEFKTLDYQKIYDNMQKPAFVFDGRNVVDPEKLREIGFIVYSIGKPLDAWLKDMPAVA
;
A
#
# COMPACT_ATOMS: atom_id res chain seq x y z
N MET A 1 4.84 19.35 -8.87
CA MET A 1 3.50 18.99 -8.38
C MET A 1 3.58 17.52 -8.02
N VAL A 2 3.14 17.12 -6.82
CA VAL A 2 3.24 15.71 -6.39
C VAL A 2 2.31 14.86 -7.26
N LYS A 3 2.80 13.73 -7.75
CA LYS A 3 2.05 12.79 -8.58
C LYS A 3 1.89 11.44 -7.90
N ILE A 4 0.65 10.98 -7.79
CA ILE A 4 0.28 9.65 -7.32
C ILE A 4 -0.08 8.79 -8.52
N CYS A 5 0.50 7.59 -8.62
CA CYS A 5 0.05 6.53 -9.52
C CYS A 5 -0.57 5.40 -8.70
N CYS A 6 -1.78 4.97 -9.03
CA CYS A 6 -2.40 3.80 -8.42
C CYS A 6 -2.56 2.68 -9.46
N ILE A 7 -1.88 1.56 -9.25
CA ILE A 7 -2.00 0.37 -10.09
C ILE A 7 -3.20 -0.46 -9.61
N GLY A 8 -4.20 -0.59 -10.47
CA GLY A 8 -5.46 -1.30 -10.22
C GLY A 8 -6.62 -0.34 -10.13
N ALA A 9 -7.46 -0.29 -11.17
CA ALA A 9 -8.67 0.53 -11.24
C ALA A 9 -9.92 -0.25 -10.78
N GLY A 10 -9.74 -1.19 -9.85
CA GLY A 10 -10.81 -2.00 -9.29
C GLY A 10 -11.58 -1.29 -8.16
N TYR A 11 -12.35 -2.09 -7.41
CA TYR A 11 -13.19 -1.62 -6.29
C TYR A 11 -12.43 -0.81 -5.23
N VAL A 12 -11.13 -1.06 -5.05
CA VAL A 12 -10.31 -0.34 -4.08
C VAL A 12 -9.65 0.88 -4.72
N GLY A 13 -8.82 0.67 -5.75
CA GLY A 13 -7.95 1.73 -6.27
C GLY A 13 -8.71 2.90 -6.90
N GLY A 14 -9.74 2.63 -7.70
CA GLY A 14 -10.50 3.69 -8.35
C GLY A 14 -11.22 4.64 -7.38
N PRO A 15 -12.10 4.12 -6.49
CA PRO A 15 -12.78 4.96 -5.49
C PRO A 15 -11.82 5.65 -4.53
N THR A 16 -10.78 4.96 -4.04
CA THR A 16 -9.78 5.54 -3.12
C THR A 16 -9.08 6.73 -3.77
N MET A 17 -8.64 6.59 -5.01
CA MET A 17 -7.95 7.66 -5.73
C MET A 17 -8.87 8.81 -6.11
N ALA A 18 -10.16 8.55 -6.37
CA ALA A 18 -11.14 9.60 -6.61
C ALA A 18 -11.31 10.49 -5.36
N VAL A 19 -11.37 9.89 -4.17
CA VAL A 19 -11.43 10.63 -2.89
C VAL A 19 -10.13 11.41 -2.64
N ILE A 20 -8.96 10.81 -2.88
CA ILE A 20 -7.68 11.50 -2.74
C ILE A 20 -7.61 12.71 -3.68
N ALA A 21 -8.02 12.56 -4.95
CA ALA A 21 -8.04 13.66 -5.90
C ALA A 21 -8.99 14.80 -5.47
N LEU A 22 -10.12 14.46 -4.86
CA LEU A 22 -11.06 15.45 -4.31
C LEU A 22 -10.46 16.21 -3.12
N LYS A 23 -9.86 15.49 -2.16
CA LYS A 23 -9.34 16.07 -0.92
C LYS A 23 -8.00 16.77 -1.08
N CYS A 24 -7.24 16.39 -2.11
CA CYS A 24 -5.90 16.92 -2.36
C CYS A 24 -5.85 17.54 -3.77
N PRO A 25 -6.50 18.69 -4.02
CA PRO A 25 -6.60 19.29 -5.36
C PRO A 25 -5.25 19.71 -5.95
N ALA A 26 -4.21 19.84 -5.11
CA ALA A 26 -2.84 20.15 -5.53
C ALA A 26 -2.02 18.91 -5.95
N ILE A 27 -2.57 17.70 -5.81
CA ILE A 27 -1.93 16.44 -6.18
C ILE A 27 -2.55 15.92 -7.48
N GLU A 28 -1.70 15.55 -8.43
CA GLU A 28 -2.13 14.81 -9.63
C GLU A 28 -2.26 13.33 -9.30
N VAL A 29 -3.41 12.73 -9.59
CA VAL A 29 -3.70 11.34 -9.31
C VAL A 29 -4.01 10.62 -10.62
N VAL A 30 -3.26 9.57 -10.91
CA VAL A 30 -3.49 8.72 -12.08
C VAL A 30 -3.77 7.28 -11.63
N VAL A 31 -4.94 6.76 -11.98
CA VAL A 31 -5.30 5.36 -11.77
C VAL A 31 -5.01 4.59 -13.06
N VAL A 32 -4.20 3.55 -12.97
CA VAL A 32 -3.81 2.72 -14.11
C VAL A 32 -4.29 1.29 -13.97
N ASP A 33 -4.70 0.69 -15.08
CA ASP A 33 -5.10 -0.72 -15.13
C ASP A 33 -4.81 -1.27 -16.52
N ILE A 34 -4.40 -2.54 -16.59
CA ILE A 34 -4.15 -3.24 -17.86
C ILE A 34 -5.47 -3.50 -18.62
N SER A 35 -6.60 -3.49 -17.92
CA SER A 35 -7.91 -3.69 -18.51
C SER A 35 -8.38 -2.42 -19.22
N LYS A 36 -8.16 -2.36 -20.54
CA LYS A 36 -8.69 -1.27 -21.38
C LYS A 36 -10.20 -1.05 -21.21
N PRO A 37 -11.07 -2.09 -21.20
CA PRO A 37 -12.51 -1.88 -21.00
C PRO A 37 -12.84 -1.21 -19.66
N ARG A 38 -12.06 -1.51 -18.61
CA ARG A 38 -12.24 -0.90 -17.29
C ARG A 38 -11.82 0.57 -17.29
N ILE A 39 -10.68 0.89 -17.91
CA ILE A 39 -10.22 2.28 -18.05
C ILE A 39 -11.17 3.08 -18.94
N ASP A 40 -11.68 2.49 -20.03
CA ASP A 40 -12.69 3.11 -20.89
C ASP A 40 -13.96 3.45 -20.08
N ALA A 41 -14.42 2.54 -19.22
CA ALA A 41 -15.57 2.77 -18.35
C ALA A 41 -15.31 3.90 -17.34
N TRP A 42 -14.14 3.93 -16.69
CA TRP A 42 -13.74 5.04 -15.80
C TRP A 42 -13.63 6.40 -16.49
N ASN A 43 -13.42 6.42 -17.81
CA ASN A 43 -13.41 7.63 -18.63
C ASN A 43 -14.78 7.94 -19.27
N SER A 44 -15.82 7.17 -18.95
CA SER A 44 -17.18 7.33 -19.49
C SER A 44 -18.15 7.91 -18.46
N GLU A 45 -19.41 8.15 -18.85
CA GLU A 45 -20.48 8.53 -17.93
C GLU A 45 -20.99 7.37 -17.06
N GLN A 46 -20.58 6.12 -17.34
CA GLN A 46 -20.95 4.93 -16.58
C GLN A 46 -19.72 4.30 -15.97
N LEU A 47 -19.56 4.48 -14.66
CA LEU A 47 -18.42 3.93 -13.93
C LEU A 47 -18.48 2.40 -13.86
N PRO A 48 -17.32 1.70 -13.84
CA PRO A 48 -17.28 0.24 -13.79
C PRO A 48 -17.65 -0.33 -12.40
N ILE A 49 -17.81 0.54 -11.40
CA ILE A 49 -18.10 0.21 -10.00
C ILE A 49 -19.22 1.14 -9.52
N TYR A 50 -20.13 0.59 -8.74
CA TYR A 50 -21.14 1.37 -8.03
C TYR A 50 -20.74 1.52 -6.57
N GLU A 51 -20.67 2.76 -6.11
CA GLU A 51 -20.55 3.15 -4.71
C GLU A 51 -21.33 4.47 -4.53
N PRO A 52 -22.17 4.62 -3.48
CA PRO A 52 -22.93 5.85 -3.26
C PRO A 52 -22.03 7.10 -3.22
N GLY A 53 -22.32 8.07 -4.08
CA GLY A 53 -21.58 9.35 -4.16
C GLY A 53 -20.33 9.33 -5.04
N LEU A 54 -19.93 8.17 -5.58
CA LEU A 54 -18.70 8.05 -6.37
C LEU A 54 -18.78 8.79 -7.71
N ASP A 55 -19.92 8.74 -8.38
CA ASP A 55 -20.15 9.42 -9.66
C ASP A 55 -19.90 10.93 -9.55
N GLU A 56 -20.39 11.56 -8.48
CA GLU A 56 -20.23 12.98 -8.21
C GLU A 56 -18.75 13.34 -7.98
N VAL A 57 -18.06 12.56 -7.14
CA VAL A 57 -16.62 12.75 -6.83
C VAL A 57 -15.77 12.61 -8.09
N VAL A 58 -16.01 11.57 -8.90
CA VAL A 58 -15.27 11.35 -10.14
C VAL A 58 -15.52 12.46 -11.14
N LYS A 59 -16.78 12.91 -11.30
CA LYS A 59 -17.11 14.02 -12.20
C LYS A 59 -16.43 15.33 -11.80
N GLU A 60 -16.29 15.60 -10.50
CA GLU A 60 -15.62 16.81 -9.99
C GLU A 60 -14.09 16.80 -10.22
N CYS A 61 -13.47 15.61 -10.17
CA CYS A 61 -12.01 15.49 -10.20
C CYS A 61 -11.45 15.09 -11.57
N ARG A 62 -12.21 14.32 -12.36
CA ARG A 62 -11.75 13.73 -13.63
C ARG A 62 -11.44 14.83 -14.63
N GLY A 63 -10.21 14.82 -15.16
CA GLY A 63 -9.72 15.86 -16.06
C GLY A 63 -9.20 17.13 -15.37
N ARG A 64 -9.47 17.32 -14.07
CA ARG A 64 -8.87 18.38 -13.25
C ARG A 64 -7.55 17.91 -12.64
N ASN A 65 -7.61 16.86 -11.84
CA ASN A 65 -6.45 16.24 -11.20
C ASN A 65 -6.58 14.72 -11.02
N LEU A 66 -7.67 14.10 -11.49
CA LEU A 66 -7.86 12.66 -11.55
C LEU A 66 -7.84 12.19 -13.01
N PHE A 67 -7.03 11.19 -13.30
CA PHE A 67 -6.88 10.62 -14.65
C PHE A 67 -6.90 9.10 -14.61
N PHE A 68 -7.37 8.47 -15.69
CA PHE A 68 -7.41 7.02 -15.85
C PHE A 68 -6.70 6.62 -17.14
N SER A 69 -5.78 5.66 -17.07
CA SER A 69 -4.92 5.31 -18.20
C SER A 69 -4.56 3.83 -18.23
N THR A 70 -4.27 3.29 -19.43
CA THR A 70 -3.66 1.96 -19.60
C THR A 70 -2.14 2.02 -19.66
N ASP A 71 -1.54 3.21 -19.70
CA ASP A 71 -0.10 3.41 -19.79
C ASP A 71 0.57 3.32 -18.41
N VAL A 72 0.61 2.09 -17.89
CA VAL A 72 1.06 1.78 -16.52
C VAL A 72 2.50 2.24 -16.30
N GLU A 73 3.40 1.85 -17.20
CA GLU A 73 4.84 2.10 -17.06
C GLU A 73 5.15 3.60 -17.03
N LYS A 74 4.57 4.38 -17.97
CA LYS A 74 4.75 5.83 -17.98
C LYS A 74 4.36 6.46 -16.64
N HIS A 75 3.18 6.13 -16.13
CA HIS A 75 2.66 6.77 -14.92
C HIS A 75 3.39 6.31 -13.66
N VAL A 76 3.91 5.09 -13.63
CA VAL A 76 4.83 4.61 -12.58
C VAL A 76 6.17 5.35 -12.62
N ALA A 77 6.74 5.55 -13.81
CA ALA A 77 8.00 6.28 -13.96
C ALA A 77 7.89 7.73 -13.45
N GLU A 78 6.78 8.41 -13.78
CA GLU A 78 6.51 9.81 -13.44
C GLU A 78 6.02 10.03 -12.00
N ALA A 79 5.57 8.99 -11.29
CA ALA A 79 4.97 9.13 -9.97
C ALA A 79 5.97 9.38 -8.85
N ASP A 80 5.57 10.19 -7.88
CA ASP A 80 6.26 10.38 -6.60
C ASP A 80 5.84 9.31 -5.57
N ILE A 81 4.57 8.88 -5.62
CA ILE A 81 3.98 7.87 -4.73
C ILE A 81 3.23 6.84 -5.58
N ILE A 82 3.40 5.55 -5.29
CA ILE A 82 2.73 4.47 -6.01
C ILE A 82 1.86 3.66 -5.04
N PHE A 83 0.57 3.58 -5.32
CA PHE A 83 -0.36 2.65 -4.67
C PHE A 83 -0.49 1.38 -5.53
N VAL A 84 -0.50 0.22 -4.88
CA VAL A 84 -0.75 -1.07 -5.54
C VAL A 84 -2.06 -1.64 -4.99
N SER A 85 -3.11 -1.58 -5.81
CA SER A 85 -4.48 -2.03 -5.52
C SER A 85 -4.92 -3.12 -6.51
N VAL A 86 -4.05 -4.09 -6.74
CA VAL A 86 -4.30 -5.25 -7.62
C VAL A 86 -5.02 -6.36 -6.87
N ASN A 87 -5.61 -7.30 -7.62
CA ASN A 87 -6.27 -8.45 -7.03
C ASN A 87 -5.26 -9.38 -6.34
N THR A 88 -5.56 -9.81 -5.12
CA THR A 88 -4.84 -10.87 -4.40
C THR A 88 -5.83 -11.97 -4.03
N PRO A 89 -6.34 -12.75 -5.01
CA PRO A 89 -7.36 -13.76 -4.76
C PRO A 89 -6.81 -14.87 -3.85
N THR A 90 -7.67 -15.70 -3.27
CA THR A 90 -7.18 -16.87 -2.52
C THR A 90 -6.44 -17.84 -3.45
N LYS A 91 -5.24 -18.25 -3.04
CA LYS A 91 -4.41 -19.22 -3.74
C LYS A 91 -5.16 -20.53 -3.93
N THR A 92 -5.12 -21.12 -5.13
CA THR A 92 -5.86 -22.36 -5.45
C THR A 92 -4.99 -23.61 -5.50
N ARG A 93 -3.66 -23.47 -5.46
CA ARG A 93 -2.69 -24.58 -5.56
C ARG A 93 -1.41 -24.31 -4.76
N GLY A 94 -0.64 -25.36 -4.45
CA GLY A 94 0.61 -25.27 -3.69
C GLY A 94 0.40 -25.02 -2.18
N LEU A 95 1.49 -24.74 -1.46
CA LEU A 95 1.45 -24.44 -0.02
C LEU A 95 0.54 -23.22 0.23
N GLY A 96 -0.41 -23.35 1.15
CA GLY A 96 -1.39 -22.31 1.46
C GLY A 96 -2.64 -22.28 0.56
N ALA A 97 -2.84 -23.25 -0.34
CA ALA A 97 -4.07 -23.33 -1.13
C ALA A 97 -5.35 -23.30 -0.27
N GLY A 98 -6.31 -22.47 -0.67
CA GLY A 98 -7.58 -22.23 0.04
C GLY A 98 -7.48 -21.34 1.27
N LYS A 99 -6.27 -20.90 1.68
CA LYS A 99 -6.04 -20.15 2.92
C LYS A 99 -5.16 -18.91 2.77
N ALA A 100 -4.20 -18.94 1.85
CA ALA A 100 -3.26 -17.85 1.60
C ALA A 100 -3.69 -17.01 0.39
N ALA A 101 -3.28 -15.75 0.35
CA ALA A 101 -3.43 -14.91 -0.83
C ALA A 101 -2.47 -15.36 -1.94
N ASP A 102 -2.95 -15.30 -3.18
CA ASP A 102 -2.14 -15.35 -4.38
C ASP A 102 -1.58 -13.96 -4.64
N LEU A 103 -0.26 -13.82 -4.49
CA LEU A 103 0.45 -12.56 -4.63
C LEU A 103 0.99 -12.33 -6.05
N THR A 104 0.69 -13.20 -7.01
CA THR A 104 1.24 -13.13 -8.38
C THR A 104 1.06 -11.74 -9.02
N TYR A 105 -0.11 -11.14 -8.88
CA TYR A 105 -0.38 -9.82 -9.45
C TYR A 105 0.37 -8.69 -8.71
N TRP A 106 0.53 -8.83 -7.40
CA TRP A 106 1.27 -7.87 -6.58
C TRP A 106 2.76 -7.93 -6.90
N GLU A 107 3.32 -9.14 -6.98
CA GLU A 107 4.72 -9.36 -7.35
C GLU A 107 5.00 -8.85 -8.77
N SER A 108 4.08 -9.07 -9.71
CA SER A 108 4.18 -8.53 -11.07
C SER A 108 4.21 -6.99 -11.06
N ALA A 109 3.33 -6.36 -10.29
CA ALA A 109 3.33 -4.91 -10.12
C ALA A 109 4.62 -4.41 -9.47
N ALA A 110 5.11 -5.07 -8.41
CA ALA A 110 6.35 -4.70 -7.72
C ALA A 110 7.58 -4.79 -8.64
N ARG A 111 7.68 -5.84 -9.45
CA ARG A 111 8.76 -5.98 -10.45
C ARG A 111 8.72 -4.87 -11.49
N MET A 112 7.55 -4.60 -12.06
CA MET A 112 7.39 -3.53 -13.03
C MET A 112 7.72 -2.16 -12.41
N ILE A 113 7.32 -1.91 -11.16
CA ILE A 113 7.72 -0.69 -10.44
C ILE A 113 9.23 -0.58 -10.33
N ALA A 114 9.91 -1.66 -9.95
CA ALA A 114 11.37 -1.68 -9.82
C ALA A 114 12.06 -1.42 -11.16
N ASP A 115 11.58 -2.02 -12.25
CA ASP A 115 12.17 -1.87 -13.58
C ASP A 115 11.98 -0.48 -14.18
N VAL A 116 10.86 0.18 -13.86
CA VAL A 116 10.43 1.41 -14.53
C VAL A 116 10.66 2.67 -13.69
N SER A 117 10.90 2.54 -12.38
CA SER A 117 11.17 3.68 -11.50
C SER A 117 12.51 4.34 -11.84
N LYS A 118 12.46 5.57 -12.35
CA LYS A 118 13.63 6.35 -12.78
C LYS A 118 14.15 7.33 -11.72
N SER A 119 13.40 7.49 -10.63
CA SER A 119 13.72 8.37 -9.52
C SER A 119 13.33 7.71 -8.21
N ASP A 120 13.98 8.18 -7.16
CA ASP A 120 13.59 7.94 -5.78
C ASP A 120 12.10 8.27 -5.60
N LYS A 121 11.32 7.35 -5.00
CA LYS A 121 9.90 7.57 -4.68
C LYS A 121 9.83 8.15 -3.27
N ILE A 122 8.84 9.00 -2.97
CA ILE A 122 8.74 9.75 -1.69
C ILE A 122 8.18 8.85 -0.57
N ALA A 123 8.67 7.61 -0.46
CA ALA A 123 8.34 6.70 0.64
C ALA A 123 9.64 6.30 1.34
N GLN A 124 9.83 6.77 2.57
CA GLN A 124 10.84 6.19 3.48
C GLN A 124 10.20 5.02 4.21
N ILE A 125 10.80 3.85 4.07
CA ILE A 125 10.32 2.61 4.69
C ILE A 125 11.34 2.20 5.74
N SER A 126 10.89 2.03 6.98
CA SER A 126 11.69 1.45 8.05
C SER A 126 11.16 0.06 8.36
N ILE A 127 11.98 -0.96 8.20
CA ILE A 127 11.64 -2.37 8.42
C ILE A 127 12.26 -2.82 9.73
N TYR A 128 11.43 -3.41 10.60
CA TYR A 128 11.89 -4.18 11.75
C TYR A 128 11.30 -5.58 11.64
N ASP A 129 12.18 -6.57 11.55
CA ASP A 129 11.82 -7.99 11.64
C ASP A 129 12.79 -8.67 12.63
N PRO A 130 12.32 -9.12 13.81
CA PRO A 130 13.19 -9.72 14.82
C PRO A 130 13.77 -11.08 14.41
N GLN A 131 13.31 -11.64 13.29
CA GLN A 131 13.45 -13.05 12.95
C GLN A 131 14.16 -13.25 11.62
N VAL A 132 14.44 -12.15 10.94
CA VAL A 132 15.11 -12.09 9.66
C VAL A 132 16.27 -11.12 9.77
N THR A 133 17.48 -11.55 9.39
CA THR A 133 18.65 -10.68 9.43
C THR A 133 18.56 -9.57 8.38
N GLU A 134 19.21 -8.42 8.62
CA GLU A 134 19.30 -7.34 7.64
C GLU A 134 19.81 -7.84 6.28
N ASP A 135 20.85 -8.67 6.26
CA ASP A 135 21.35 -9.30 5.03
C ASP A 135 20.27 -10.11 4.30
N GLN A 136 19.42 -10.83 5.05
CA GLN A 136 18.34 -11.60 4.45
C GLN A 136 17.24 -10.69 3.90
N ILE A 137 16.87 -9.63 4.61
CA ILE A 137 15.92 -8.61 4.13
C ILE A 137 16.46 -7.95 2.85
N GLN A 138 17.72 -7.53 2.84
CA GLN A 138 18.36 -6.92 1.68
C GLN A 138 18.44 -7.89 0.50
N ARG A 139 18.72 -9.17 0.75
CA ARG A 139 18.65 -10.21 -0.27
C ARG A 139 17.23 -10.31 -0.82
N ASP A 140 16.22 -10.49 0.03
CA ASP A 140 14.83 -10.66 -0.38
C ASP A 140 14.32 -9.47 -1.20
N LEU A 141 14.69 -8.25 -0.80
CA LEU A 141 14.39 -7.03 -1.55
C LEU A 141 15.15 -6.93 -2.88
N ALA A 142 16.38 -7.46 -2.96
CA ALA A 142 17.21 -7.44 -4.17
C ALA A 142 16.97 -8.62 -5.12
N MET A 143 16.13 -9.60 -4.74
CA MET A 143 15.90 -10.82 -5.53
C MET A 143 14.99 -10.54 -6.74
N GLY A 144 15.61 -10.40 -7.91
CA GLY A 144 14.93 -10.24 -9.20
C GLY A 144 14.05 -11.41 -9.66
N LYS A 145 13.95 -12.50 -8.89
CA LYS A 145 13.07 -13.68 -9.06
C LYS A 145 13.21 -14.58 -7.83
N PHE A 146 12.13 -15.06 -7.20
CA PHE A 146 12.23 -16.15 -6.23
C PHE A 146 11.25 -17.28 -6.59
N ASP A 147 11.84 -18.41 -7.00
CA ASP A 147 11.22 -19.73 -7.06
C ASP A 147 10.93 -20.20 -5.63
N TRP A 148 9.66 -20.22 -5.24
CA TRP A 148 9.24 -20.85 -3.97
C TRP A 148 9.40 -22.38 -3.98
N ASP A 149 9.67 -22.99 -5.13
CA ASP A 149 9.63 -24.45 -5.32
C ASP A 149 11.03 -25.12 -5.46
N HIS A 150 12.14 -24.37 -5.43
CA HIS A 150 13.48 -24.96 -5.54
C HIS A 150 14.50 -24.37 -4.54
N PRO A 151 14.78 -25.07 -3.42
CA PRO A 151 15.94 -24.75 -2.61
C PRO A 151 17.16 -25.33 -3.34
N MET A 152 18.03 -24.47 -3.88
CA MET A 152 19.50 -24.58 -3.76
C MET A 152 20.24 -23.68 -4.78
N HIS A 153 21.14 -22.86 -4.22
CA HIS A 153 22.27 -22.20 -4.88
C HIS A 153 21.98 -21.05 -5.86
N LEU A 154 21.69 -19.87 -5.32
CA LEU A 154 22.04 -18.61 -5.99
C LEU A 154 22.77 -17.72 -4.98
N GLN A 155 24.03 -17.40 -5.28
CA GLN A 155 24.75 -16.35 -4.58
C GLN A 155 24.08 -15.01 -4.94
N PRO A 156 23.85 -14.10 -3.99
CA PRO A 156 23.23 -12.82 -4.29
C PRO A 156 24.15 -12.01 -5.20
N THR A 157 23.60 -11.48 -6.28
CA THR A 157 24.17 -10.30 -6.94
C THR A 157 24.17 -9.14 -5.95
N SER A 158 25.29 -8.42 -5.88
CA SER A 158 25.56 -7.26 -5.01
C SER A 158 24.31 -6.48 -4.59
N PRO A 159 24.07 -6.24 -3.29
CA PRO A 159 22.94 -5.46 -2.81
C PRO A 159 23.13 -3.99 -3.24
N THR A 160 22.44 -3.57 -4.29
CA THR A 160 22.14 -2.15 -4.45
C THR A 160 21.16 -1.78 -3.33
N ALA A 161 21.73 -1.31 -2.23
CA ALA A 161 21.01 -0.78 -1.08
C ALA A 161 19.94 0.21 -1.56
N PHE A 162 18.67 -0.12 -1.35
CA PHE A 162 17.57 0.78 -1.64
C PHE A 162 17.67 1.97 -0.69
N LYS A 163 18.03 3.17 -1.21
CA LYS A 163 18.24 4.39 -0.40
C LYS A 163 17.04 4.79 0.47
N GLN A 164 15.85 4.28 0.16
CA GLN A 164 14.59 4.55 0.85
C GLN A 164 14.19 3.50 1.88
N VAL A 165 14.91 2.37 1.97
CA VAL A 165 14.60 1.30 2.92
C VAL A 165 15.69 1.28 3.99
N SER A 166 15.29 1.48 5.23
CA SER A 166 16.15 1.28 6.40
C SER A 166 15.71 0.03 7.14
N VAL A 167 16.67 -0.81 7.53
CA VAL A 167 16.42 -1.90 8.47
C VAL A 167 16.87 -1.42 9.83
N VAL A 168 15.99 -1.52 10.82
CA VAL A 168 16.25 -1.08 12.19
C VAL A 168 16.02 -2.25 13.15
N TRP A 169 16.50 -2.10 14.38
CA TRP A 169 16.63 -3.20 15.34
C TRP A 169 15.53 -3.24 16.39
N ASP A 170 14.60 -2.28 16.38
CA ASP A 170 13.42 -2.30 17.23
C ASP A 170 12.24 -1.53 16.60
N ALA A 171 11.04 -1.85 17.07
CA ALA A 171 9.78 -1.28 16.56
C ALA A 171 9.61 0.22 16.87
N TYR A 172 10.27 0.75 17.92
CA TYR A 172 10.14 2.17 18.30
C TYR A 172 10.95 3.05 17.34
N GLU A 173 12.16 2.64 16.99
CA GLU A 173 12.94 3.33 15.94
C GLU A 173 12.28 3.16 14.57
N ALA A 174 11.66 2.01 14.28
CA ALA A 174 10.93 1.79 13.02
C ALA A 174 9.75 2.75 12.83
N THR A 175 9.12 3.16 13.93
CA THR A 175 7.92 4.02 13.92
C THR A 175 8.22 5.50 14.15
N LYS A 176 9.47 5.85 14.45
CA LYS A 176 9.87 7.23 14.71
C LYS A 176 9.66 8.13 13.50
N ASN A 177 8.90 9.20 13.68
CA ASN A 177 8.45 10.12 12.63
C ASN A 177 7.65 9.46 11.48
N ALA A 178 7.19 8.22 11.65
CA ALA A 178 6.37 7.56 10.65
C ALA A 178 4.97 8.19 10.60
N HIS A 179 4.40 8.26 9.40
CA HIS A 179 3.00 8.65 9.18
C HIS A 179 2.06 7.45 9.36
N GLY A 180 2.53 6.25 9.07
CA GLY A 180 1.76 5.01 9.17
C GLY A 180 2.63 3.83 9.59
N LEU A 181 2.05 2.92 10.36
CA LEU A 181 2.62 1.65 10.78
C LEU A 181 1.85 0.52 10.09
N CYS A 182 2.56 -0.39 9.43
CA CYS A 182 1.98 -1.60 8.84
C CYS A 182 2.46 -2.83 9.60
N ILE A 183 1.55 -3.58 10.22
CA ILE A 183 1.83 -4.88 10.86
C ILE A 183 1.46 -5.97 9.86
N LEU A 184 2.49 -6.56 9.24
CA LEU A 184 2.33 -7.53 8.16
C LEU A 184 2.70 -8.96 8.57
N THR A 185 2.72 -9.21 9.88
CA THR A 185 3.28 -10.43 10.45
C THR A 185 2.49 -10.87 11.69
N GLU A 186 2.54 -12.14 12.06
CA GLU A 186 1.68 -12.73 13.11
C GLU A 186 2.37 -12.92 14.47
N TRP A 187 3.55 -12.34 14.64
CA TRP A 187 4.41 -12.57 15.80
C TRP A 187 3.83 -11.94 17.06
N ASP A 188 3.91 -12.70 18.14
CA ASP A 188 3.37 -12.30 19.45
C ASP A 188 4.05 -11.04 20.01
N GLU A 189 5.29 -10.75 19.62
CA GLU A 189 6.02 -9.56 20.05
C GLU A 189 5.25 -8.27 19.77
N PHE A 190 4.58 -8.18 18.61
CA PHE A 190 3.81 -6.98 18.24
C PHE A 190 2.52 -6.83 19.05
N LYS A 191 2.06 -7.86 19.77
CA LYS A 191 0.84 -7.80 20.60
C LYS A 191 1.03 -6.98 21.87
N THR A 192 2.27 -6.89 22.36
CA THR A 192 2.60 -6.40 23.71
C THR A 192 3.48 -5.15 23.72
N LEU A 193 3.74 -4.56 22.55
CA LEU A 193 4.48 -3.30 22.44
C LEU A 193 3.78 -2.15 23.17
N ASP A 194 4.56 -1.19 23.63
CA ASP A 194 4.04 0.06 24.19
C ASP A 194 3.54 0.96 23.05
N TYR A 195 2.27 0.77 22.68
CA TYR A 195 1.63 1.53 21.62
C TYR A 195 1.43 3.01 21.95
N GLN A 196 1.40 3.39 23.23
CA GLN A 196 1.38 4.81 23.61
C GLN A 196 2.72 5.45 23.24
N LYS A 197 3.83 4.80 23.59
CA LYS A 197 5.16 5.26 23.19
C LYS A 197 5.35 5.29 21.67
N ILE A 198 4.81 4.31 20.93
CA ILE A 198 4.81 4.33 19.46
C ILE A 198 4.02 5.52 18.95
N TYR A 199 2.82 5.75 19.49
CA TYR A 199 1.98 6.88 19.12
C TYR A 199 2.73 8.19 19.33
N ASP A 200 3.29 8.43 20.50
CA ASP A 200 3.96 9.68 20.83
C ASP A 200 5.13 10.02 19.90
N ASN A 201 5.75 9.00 19.28
CA ASN A 201 6.88 9.16 18.36
C ASN A 201 6.48 9.23 16.87
N MET A 202 5.21 9.01 16.53
CA MET A 202 4.69 9.08 15.15
C MET A 202 4.14 10.47 14.79
N GLN A 203 4.19 10.81 13.51
CA GLN A 203 3.52 12.01 12.97
C GLN A 203 2.00 11.87 13.06
N LYS A 204 1.29 13.01 13.18
CA LYS A 204 -0.19 13.03 13.26
C LYS A 204 -0.83 13.56 11.98
N PRO A 205 -1.95 12.96 11.53
CA PRO A 205 -2.62 11.78 12.10
C PRO A 205 -1.78 10.50 11.95
N ALA A 206 -1.81 9.64 12.97
CA ALA A 206 -1.02 8.40 13.01
C ALA A 206 -1.90 7.20 12.59
N PHE A 207 -1.49 6.51 11.53
CA PHE A 207 -2.24 5.38 10.97
C PHE A 207 -1.63 4.04 11.37
N VAL A 208 -2.48 3.05 11.65
CA VAL A 208 -2.09 1.64 11.83
C VAL A 208 -2.85 0.78 10.84
N PHE A 209 -2.11 -0.02 10.08
CA PHE A 209 -2.63 -1.03 9.16
C PHE A 209 -2.24 -2.40 9.70
N ASP A 210 -3.18 -3.07 10.36
CA ASP A 210 -2.99 -4.41 10.88
C ASP A 210 -3.48 -5.46 9.87
N GLY A 211 -2.52 -5.95 9.08
CA GLY A 211 -2.73 -6.99 8.08
C GLY A 211 -2.96 -8.38 8.67
N ARG A 212 -2.76 -8.58 9.98
CA ARG A 212 -2.75 -9.92 10.60
C ARG A 212 -3.65 -10.06 11.83
N ASN A 213 -4.40 -9.01 12.18
CA ASN A 213 -5.26 -8.95 13.36
C ASN A 213 -4.50 -9.28 14.66
N VAL A 214 -3.26 -8.80 14.77
CA VAL A 214 -2.38 -9.01 15.91
C VAL A 214 -2.63 -8.00 17.02
N VAL A 215 -3.05 -6.78 16.69
CA VAL A 215 -3.30 -5.72 17.68
C VAL A 215 -4.77 -5.61 18.04
N ASP A 216 -5.01 -5.02 19.21
CA ASP A 216 -6.34 -4.66 19.68
C ASP A 216 -6.74 -3.29 19.10
N PRO A 217 -7.63 -3.23 18.10
CA PRO A 217 -7.94 -1.97 17.43
C PRO A 217 -8.65 -0.99 18.36
N GLU A 218 -9.41 -1.47 19.34
CA GLU A 218 -10.15 -0.61 20.27
C GLU A 218 -9.18 0.15 21.17
N LYS A 219 -8.21 -0.56 21.77
CA LYS A 219 -7.15 0.06 22.58
C LYS A 219 -6.30 1.07 21.79
N LEU A 220 -5.96 0.75 20.55
CA LEU A 220 -5.18 1.67 19.71
C LEU A 220 -5.99 2.92 19.33
N ARG A 221 -7.31 2.77 19.11
CA ARG A 221 -8.20 3.92 18.88
C ARG A 221 -8.33 4.79 20.12
N GLU A 222 -8.39 4.21 21.32
CA GLU A 222 -8.39 4.97 22.59
C GLU A 222 -7.12 5.82 22.77
N ILE A 223 -5.97 5.32 22.30
CA ILE A 223 -4.69 6.08 22.28
C ILE A 223 -4.75 7.22 21.24
N GLY A 224 -5.56 7.08 20.19
CA GLY A 224 -5.77 8.08 19.14
C GLY A 224 -5.25 7.68 17.76
N PHE A 225 -4.93 6.41 17.52
CA PHE A 225 -4.59 5.90 16.19
C PHE A 225 -5.82 5.80 15.30
N ILE A 226 -5.60 5.99 14.00
CA ILE A 226 -6.56 5.60 12.95
C ILE A 226 -6.20 4.17 12.52
N VAL A 227 -7.03 3.19 12.90
CA VAL A 227 -6.72 1.76 12.73
C VAL A 227 -7.56 1.11 11.63
N TYR A 228 -6.87 0.49 10.68
CA TYR A 228 -7.41 -0.38 9.64
C TYR A 228 -6.95 -1.82 9.91
N SER A 229 -7.89 -2.75 10.13
CA SER A 229 -7.58 -4.17 10.36
C SER A 229 -8.36 -5.06 9.40
N ILE A 230 -7.76 -6.18 8.98
CA ILE A 230 -8.42 -7.10 8.04
C ILE A 230 -9.74 -7.62 8.60
N GLY A 231 -10.82 -7.46 7.84
CA GLY A 231 -12.13 -8.00 8.17
C GLY A 231 -12.86 -7.28 9.32
N LYS A 232 -12.35 -6.14 9.79
CA LYS A 232 -13.00 -5.33 10.83
C LYS A 232 -13.54 -4.01 10.26
N PRO A 233 -14.73 -3.57 10.70
CA PRO A 233 -15.31 -2.31 10.23
C PRO A 233 -14.48 -1.10 10.66
N LEU A 234 -14.52 -0.06 9.82
CA LEU A 234 -13.97 1.26 10.13
C LEU A 234 -14.66 1.88 11.35
N ASP A 235 -13.90 2.74 12.03
CA ASP A 235 -14.38 3.52 13.16
C ASP A 235 -15.62 4.35 12.78
N ALA A 236 -16.60 4.45 13.67
CA ALA A 236 -17.88 5.10 13.33
C ALA A 236 -17.69 6.60 13.02
N TRP A 237 -16.83 7.28 13.78
CA TRP A 237 -16.54 8.70 13.57
C TRP A 237 -15.78 8.99 12.27
N LEU A 238 -15.05 8.02 11.70
CA LEU A 238 -14.42 8.14 10.38
C LEU A 238 -15.45 8.01 9.25
N LYS A 239 -16.56 7.32 9.49
CA LYS A 239 -17.68 7.25 8.53
C LYS A 239 -18.47 8.56 8.48
N ASP A 240 -18.52 9.27 9.61
CA ASP A 240 -19.29 10.50 9.79
C ASP A 240 -18.43 11.77 9.75
N MET A 241 -17.12 11.65 9.52
CA MET A 241 -16.21 12.79 9.51
C MET A 241 -16.53 13.66 8.27
N PRO A 242 -16.94 14.93 8.44
CA PRO A 242 -17.06 15.82 7.29
C PRO A 242 -15.67 15.96 6.69
N ALA A 243 -15.54 15.47 5.46
CA ALA A 243 -14.64 15.99 4.43
C ALA A 243 -13.90 17.26 4.87
N VAL A 244 -12.73 17.12 5.52
CA VAL A 244 -11.93 18.29 5.94
C VAL A 244 -11.59 19.08 4.67
N ALA A 245 -11.92 20.37 4.69
CA ALA A 245 -11.89 21.30 3.56
C ALA A 245 -10.47 21.65 3.10
#